data_AF-A0A957Y579-F1
#
_entry.id   AF-A0A957Y579-F1
#
_cell.length_a   1.000
_cell.length_b   1.000
_cell.length_c   1.000
_cell.angle_alpha   90.00
_cell.angle_beta   90.00
_cell.angle_gamma   90.00
#
_symmetry.space_group_name_H-M   'P 1'
#
loop_
_entity.id
_entity.type
_entity.pdbx_description
1 polymer ?
#
loop_
_entity_poly.entity_id
_entity_poly.type
_entity_poly.pdbx_seq_one_letter_code
_entity_poly.pdbx_strand_id
1 'polypeptide(L)' 'AVCNRDAIVETVWPGTGGAGVSEQAIDALVRRLRDRLAELDDYNYVVTVRGHGFRLDNAPH' A
#
# COMPACT_ATOMS: atom_id res chain seq x y z
N ALA A 1 5.77 2.14 11.60
CA ALA A 1 6.70 2.77 10.64
C ALA A 1 5.96 3.09 9.34
N VAL A 2 6.43 4.06 8.55
CA VAL A 2 5.86 4.37 7.22
C VAL A 2 6.62 3.60 6.15
N CYS A 3 5.90 2.92 5.26
CA CYS A 3 6.42 2.29 4.07
C CYS A 3 6.33 3.27 2.89
N ASN A 4 7.47 3.61 2.29
CA ASN A 4 7.51 4.51 1.14
C ASN A 4 7.10 3.78 -0.15
N ARG A 5 6.75 4.55 -1.18
CA ARG A 5 6.29 3.99 -2.46
C ARG A 5 7.40 3.20 -3.15
N ASP A 6 8.65 3.64 -3.05
CA ASP A 6 9.80 2.94 -3.64
C ASP A 6 10.02 1.55 -3.03
N ALA A 7 9.88 1.39 -1.71
CA ALA A 7 9.96 0.08 -1.07
C ALA A 7 8.81 -0.83 -1.51
N ILE A 8 7.61 -0.29 -1.72
CA ILE A 8 6.49 -1.05 -2.28
C ILE A 8 6.82 -1.51 -3.69
N VAL A 9 7.38 -0.64 -4.52
CA VAL A 9 7.79 -0.96 -5.89
C VAL A 9 8.82 -2.09 -5.91
N GLU A 10 9.89 -1.96 -5.13
CA GLU A 10 10.95 -2.97 -5.07
C GLU A 10 10.45 -4.32 -4.52
N THR A 11 9.53 -4.28 -3.55
CA THR A 11 8.99 -5.51 -2.94
C THR A 11 7.98 -6.22 -3.83
N VAL A 12 7.10 -5.49 -4.52
CA VAL A 12 5.99 -6.05 -5.29
C VAL A 12 6.34 -6.30 -6.75
N TRP A 13 7.23 -5.49 -7.33
CA TRP A 13 7.72 -5.61 -8.71
C TRP A 13 9.26 -5.69 -8.74
N PRO A 14 9.85 -6.71 -8.09
CA PRO A 14 11.31 -6.84 -8.01
C PRO A 14 11.94 -6.93 -9.40
N GLY A 15 13.12 -6.34 -9.56
CA GLY A 15 13.88 -6.37 -10.82
C GLY A 15 13.39 -5.44 -11.93
N THR A 16 12.31 -4.68 -11.70
CA THR A 16 11.89 -3.62 -12.63
C THR A 16 12.68 -2.33 -12.45
N GLY A 17 13.36 -2.15 -11.31
CA GLY A 17 13.98 -0.86 -10.94
C GLY A 17 12.98 0.29 -10.92
N GLY A 18 11.69 -0.01 -10.72
CA GLY A 18 10.58 0.93 -10.84
C GLY A 18 10.21 1.34 -12.27
N ALA A 19 10.91 0.84 -13.29
CA ALA A 19 10.56 1.11 -14.67
C ALA A 19 9.21 0.44 -15.01
N GLY A 20 8.24 1.27 -15.43
CA GLY A 20 6.90 0.81 -15.82
C GLY A 20 5.89 0.69 -14.68
N VAL A 21 6.28 0.96 -13.43
CA VAL A 21 5.34 1.01 -12.29
C VAL A 21 4.94 2.47 -12.04
N SER A 22 3.73 2.84 -12.45
CA SER A 22 3.20 4.19 -12.23
C SER A 22 2.68 4.37 -10.80
N GLU A 23 2.60 5.61 -10.33
CA GLU A 23 1.95 5.90 -9.03
C GLU A 23 0.51 5.39 -8.98
N GLN A 24 -0.21 5.47 -10.11
CA GLN A 24 -1.58 4.95 -10.23
C GLN A 24 -1.64 3.43 -10.05
N ALA A 25 -0.61 2.69 -10.50
CA ALA A 25 -0.54 1.24 -10.29
C ALA A 25 -0.41 0.89 -8.79
N ILE A 26 0.37 1.68 -8.04
CA ILE A 26 0.50 1.55 -6.59
C ILE A 26 -0.82 1.88 -5.90
N ASP A 27 -1.49 2.97 -6.28
CA ASP A 27 -2.78 3.33 -5.70
C ASP A 27 -3.86 2.27 -6.00
N ALA A 28 -3.87 1.71 -7.21
CA ALA A 28 -4.75 0.62 -7.57
C ALA A 28 -4.45 -0.69 -6.81
N LEU A 29 -3.19 -0.96 -6.49
CA LEU A 29 -2.81 -2.08 -5.61
C LEU A 29 -3.36 -1.86 -4.20
N VAL A 30 -3.12 -0.70 -3.61
CA VAL A 30 -3.56 -0.39 -2.24
C VAL A 30 -5.08 -0.37 -2.14
N ARG A 31 -5.78 0.17 -3.14
CA ARG A 31 -7.24 0.15 -3.19
C ARG A 31 -7.77 -1.29 -3.18
N ARG A 32 -7.26 -2.17 -4.05
CA ARG A 32 -7.66 -3.58 -4.08
C ARG A 32 -7.40 -4.31 -2.76
N LEU A 33 -6.29 -4.00 -2.10
CA LEU A 33 -5.99 -4.54 -0.78
C LEU A 33 -7.02 -4.09 0.28
N ARG A 34 -7.36 -2.80 0.32
CA ARG A 34 -8.39 -2.27 1.23
C ARG A 34 -9.76 -2.87 0.94
N ASP A 35 -10.15 -2.94 -0.32
CA ASP A 35 -11.43 -3.52 -0.75
C ASP A 35 -11.54 -4.98 -0.24
N ARG A 36 -10.45 -5.76 -0.31
CA ARG A 36 -10.42 -7.14 0.16
C ARG A 36 -10.45 -7.27 1.70
N LEU A 37 -9.79 -6.37 2.41
CA LEU A 37 -9.81 -6.37 3.88
C LEU A 37 -11.20 -5.99 4.41
N ALA A 38 -11.87 -5.04 3.75
CA ALA A 38 -13.23 -4.60 4.07
C ALA A 38 -14.28 -5.73 3.91
N GLU A 39 -13.99 -6.78 3.16
CA GLU A 39 -14.87 -7.97 3.12
C GLU A 39 -14.86 -8.79 4.42
N LEU A 40 -13.81 -8.62 5.25
CA LEU A 40 -13.62 -9.38 6.48
C LEU A 40 -13.87 -8.52 7.73
N ASP A 41 -13.49 -7.24 7.65
CA ASP A 41 -13.53 -6.31 8.78
C ASP A 41 -13.49 -4.86 8.29
N ASP A 42 -14.29 -4.00 8.92
CA ASP A 42 -14.45 -2.58 8.56
C ASP A 42 -13.28 -1.70 9.05
N TYR A 43 -12.33 -2.25 9.80
CA TYR A 43 -11.18 -1.49 10.31
C TYR A 43 -10.22 -1.05 9.19
N ASN A 44 -9.71 0.18 9.30
CA ASN A 44 -8.80 0.74 8.29
C ASN A 44 -7.34 0.38 8.56
N TYR A 45 -6.95 -0.82 8.12
CA TYR A 45 -5.60 -1.34 8.33
C TYR A 45 -4.49 -0.62 7.56
N VAL A 46 -4.79 -0.04 6.39
CA VAL A 46 -3.79 0.58 5.52
C VAL A 46 -4.04 2.08 5.47
N VAL A 47 -3.29 2.86 6.23
CA VAL A 47 -3.45 4.31 6.35
C VAL A 47 -2.55 5.04 5.35
N THR A 48 -3.12 5.96 4.57
CA THR A 48 -2.33 6.83 3.69
C THR A 48 -1.65 7.92 4.52
N VAL A 49 -0.33 8.05 4.41
CA VAL A 49 0.45 9.14 4.97
C VAL A 49 0.85 10.07 3.82
N ARG A 50 0.10 11.18 3.66
CA ARG A 50 0.25 12.11 2.54
C ARG A 50 1.70 12.59 2.41
N GLY A 51 2.24 12.53 1.19
CA GLY A 51 3.62 12.90 0.90
C GLY A 51 4.69 11.89 1.29
N HIS A 52 4.33 10.77 1.94
CA HIS A 52 5.30 9.75 2.39
C HIS A 52 5.02 8.34 1.86
N GLY A 53 3.77 7.87 1.93
CA GLY A 53 3.43 6.49 1.55
C GLY A 53 2.31 5.93 2.41
N PHE A 54 2.48 4.71 2.91
CA PHE A 54 1.44 3.98 3.64
C PHE A 54 1.95 3.47 4.99
N ARG A 55 1.07 3.45 5.98
CA ARG A 55 1.33 2.88 7.30
C ARG A 55 0.34 1.74 7.54
N LEU A 56 0.86 0.62 8.02
CA LEU A 56 0.02 -0.44 8.57
C LEU A 56 -0.43 -0.02 9.98
N ASP A 57 -1.74 0.02 10.19
CA ASP A 57 -2.37 0.17 11.50
C ASP A 57 -3.03 -1.15 11.84
N ASN A 58 -2.44 -1.92 12.75
CA ASN A 58 -2.94 -3.25 13.12
C ASN A 58 -2.91 -3.42 14.64
N ALA A 59 -3.22 -2.34 15.35
CA ALA A 59 -3.45 -2.41 16.79
C ALA A 59 -4.78 -3.14 17.06
N PRO A 60 -4.92 -3.82 18.21
CA PRO A 60 -6.20 -4.37 18.63
C PRO A 60 -7.30 -3.28 18.61
N HIS A 61 -8.46 -3.61 18.03
CA HIS A 61 -9.63 -2.76 17.91
C HIS A 61 -10.91 -3.56 18.16
#